data_AF-A0A7W9PNC0-F1
#
_entry.id   AF-A0A7W9PNC0-F1
#
_cell.length_a   1.000
_cell.length_b   1.000
_cell.length_c   1.000
_cell.angle_alpha   90.00
_cell.angle_beta   90.00
_cell.angle_gamma   90.00
#
_symmetry.space_group_name_H-M   'P 1'
#
loop_
_entity.id
_entity.type
_entity.pdbx_description
1 polymer ?
#
loop_
_entity_poly.entity_id
_entity_poly.type
_entity_poly.pdbx_seq_one_letter_code
_entity_poly.pdbx_strand_id
1 'polypeptide(L)'
;MSPRRRKRQASHAPAPSRTSGAPARLFGLGLAGAGAAHFTAPQVFDQLTGVAFPSATRQWTYRNGFTELLLGLAIAYRRTRTVGAIGLIAYVAFLGSRVVGRTGDPSGAHSR
;
A
#
# COMPACT_ATOMS: atom_id res chain seq x y z
N MET A 1 -32.34 48.51 40.09
CA MET A 1 -31.62 48.33 38.80
C MET A 1 -30.17 47.95 39.12
N SER A 2 -29.75 46.70 38.93
CA SER A 2 -28.34 46.28 39.05
C SER A 2 -28.08 45.12 38.09
N PRO A 3 -27.08 45.21 37.19
CA PRO A 3 -26.99 44.31 36.04
C PRO A 3 -26.39 42.95 36.39
N ARG A 4 -27.00 41.91 35.80
CA ARG A 4 -26.59 40.49 35.82
C ARG A 4 -25.09 40.32 35.52
N ARG A 5 -24.34 39.81 36.50
CA ARG A 5 -23.00 39.26 36.28
C ARG A 5 -23.13 37.85 35.67
N ARG A 6 -23.35 37.76 34.36
CA ARG A 6 -23.21 36.51 33.59
C ARG A 6 -21.77 36.04 33.74
N LYS A 7 -21.54 34.99 34.54
CA LYS A 7 -20.32 34.19 34.48
C LYS A 7 -20.10 33.80 33.02
N ARG A 8 -19.10 34.41 32.38
CA ARG A 8 -18.50 33.92 31.14
C ARG A 8 -17.97 32.52 31.46
N GLN A 9 -18.78 31.51 31.15
CA GLN A 9 -18.28 30.16 30.95
C GLN A 9 -17.26 30.28 29.83
N ALA A 10 -15.98 30.18 30.20
CA ALA A 10 -14.91 30.00 29.25
C ALA A 10 -15.27 28.76 28.43
N SER A 11 -15.59 28.97 27.17
CA SER A 11 -15.78 27.93 26.17
C SER A 11 -14.47 27.15 26.11
N HIS A 12 -14.43 26.01 26.80
CA HIS A 12 -13.39 25.00 26.61
C HIS A 12 -13.67 24.38 25.24
N ALA A 13 -13.24 25.08 24.18
CA ALA A 13 -13.26 24.54 22.83
C ALA A 13 -12.41 23.25 22.87
N PRO A 14 -12.96 22.08 22.51
CA PRO A 14 -12.16 20.88 22.43
C PRO A 14 -11.04 21.15 21.41
N ALA A 15 -9.79 20.96 21.83
CA ALA A 15 -8.64 21.01 20.93
C ALA A 15 -8.94 20.11 19.71
N PRO A 16 -8.60 20.54 18.47
CA PRO A 16 -8.90 19.76 17.29
C PRO A 16 -8.31 18.36 17.46
N SER A 17 -9.18 17.35 17.38
CA SER A 17 -8.76 15.95 17.38
C SER A 17 -7.74 15.79 16.26
N ARG A 18 -6.52 15.39 16.60
CA ARG A 18 -5.49 15.06 15.61
C ARG A 18 -6.12 14.01 14.70
N THR A 19 -6.43 14.37 13.47
CA THR A 19 -7.09 13.51 12.50
C THR A 19 -6.28 12.22 12.40
N SER A 20 -6.84 11.12 12.90
CA SER A 20 -6.13 9.88 13.19
C SER A 20 -5.64 9.22 11.90
N GLY A 21 -4.46 9.61 11.42
CA GLY A 21 -3.79 8.96 10.29
C GLY A 21 -3.25 7.57 10.62
N ALA A 22 -3.58 7.01 11.79
CA ALA A 22 -3.08 5.76 12.32
C ALA A 22 -3.42 4.54 11.45
N PRO A 23 -4.66 4.35 10.94
CA PRO A 23 -4.98 3.18 10.12
C PRO A 23 -4.16 3.14 8.82
N ALA A 24 -4.09 4.25 8.09
CA ALA A 24 -3.29 4.34 6.87
C ALA A 24 -1.78 4.23 7.14
N ARG A 25 -1.31 4.68 8.31
CA ARG A 25 0.09 4.49 8.71
C ARG A 25 0.40 3.03 8.99
N LEU A 26 -0.46 2.34 9.75
CA LEU A 26 -0.32 0.90 10.03
C LEU A 26 -0.39 0.08 8.75
N PHE A 27 -1.34 0.38 7.87
CA PHE A 27 -1.43 -0.25 6.56
C PHE A 27 -0.16 -0.04 5.73
N GLY A 28 0.31 1.21 5.62
CA GLY A 28 1.54 1.52 4.87
C GLY A 28 2.77 0.81 5.45
N LEU A 29 2.90 0.74 6.77
CA LEU A 29 3.99 0.00 7.42
C LEU A 29 3.87 -1.52 7.22
N GLY A 30 2.66 -2.07 7.24
CA GLY A 30 2.42 -3.48 6.95
C GLY A 30 2.80 -3.83 5.52
N LEU A 31 2.39 -3.00 4.55
CA LEU A 31 2.79 -3.15 3.15
C LEU A 31 4.31 -3.03 2.97
N ALA A 32 4.93 -2.07 3.66
CA ALA A 32 6.38 -1.92 3.64
C ALA A 32 7.10 -3.15 4.21
N GLY A 33 6.57 -3.70 5.30
CA GLY A 33 7.06 -4.95 5.91
C GLY A 33 6.93 -6.14 4.97
N ALA A 34 5.80 -6.27 4.26
CA ALA A 34 5.62 -7.29 3.23
C ALA A 34 6.64 -7.13 2.09
N GLY A 35 6.87 -5.90 1.62
CA GLY A 35 7.90 -5.59 0.62
C GLY A 35 9.30 -5.97 1.07
N ALA A 36 9.66 -5.70 2.33
CA ALA A 36 10.94 -6.13 2.91
C ALA A 36 11.05 -7.65 3.02
N ALA A 37 9.95 -8.34 3.36
CA ALA A 37 9.92 -9.80 3.48
C ALA A 37 10.24 -10.52 2.17
N HIS A 38 9.97 -9.90 1.01
CA HIS A 38 10.39 -10.43 -0.29
C HIS A 38 11.91 -10.56 -0.43
N PHE A 39 12.72 -9.84 0.35
CA PHE A 39 14.19 -9.95 0.30
C PHE A 39 14.73 -10.96 1.31
N THR A 40 14.04 -11.14 2.44
CA THR A 40 14.48 -12.02 3.53
C THR A 40 13.99 -13.45 3.35
N ALA A 41 12.78 -13.63 2.84
CA ALA A 41 12.14 -14.93 2.62
C ALA A 41 11.51 -15.02 1.21
N PRO A 42 12.29 -14.78 0.14
CA PRO A 42 11.76 -14.66 -1.22
C PRO A 42 11.03 -15.94 -1.68
N GLN A 43 11.37 -17.12 -1.15
CA GLN A 43 10.78 -18.42 -1.52
C GLN A 43 9.28 -18.49 -1.24
N VAL A 44 8.79 -17.79 -0.20
CA VAL A 44 7.37 -17.73 0.15
C VAL A 44 6.58 -16.99 -0.95
N PHE A 45 7.19 -15.96 -1.52
CA PHE A 45 6.56 -15.08 -2.50
C PHE A 45 6.71 -15.58 -3.95
N ASP A 46 7.76 -16.34 -4.25
CA ASP A 46 8.00 -16.93 -5.58
C ASP A 46 6.81 -17.77 -6.07
N GLN A 47 6.15 -18.51 -5.17
CA GLN A 47 5.01 -19.37 -5.52
C GLN A 47 3.86 -18.55 -6.13
N LEU A 48 3.55 -17.39 -5.53
CA LEU A 48 2.51 -16.49 -6.03
C LEU A 48 3.02 -15.67 -7.23
N THR A 49 4.26 -15.19 -7.17
CA THR A 49 4.86 -14.37 -8.23
C THR A 49 4.96 -15.15 -9.53
N GLY A 50 5.24 -16.46 -9.48
CA GLY A 50 5.35 -17.33 -10.64
C GLY A 50 4.06 -17.43 -11.45
N VAL A 51 2.90 -17.28 -10.82
CA VAL A 51 1.59 -17.26 -11.51
C VAL A 51 1.49 -16.06 -12.45
N ALA A 52 2.04 -14.90 -12.06
CA ALA A 52 2.03 -13.66 -12.84
C ALA A 52 3.30 -13.48 -13.71
N PHE A 53 4.41 -14.10 -13.33
CA PHE A 53 5.75 -13.97 -13.94
C PHE A 53 6.53 -15.30 -13.90
N PRO A 54 6.25 -16.25 -14.81
CA PRO A 54 6.86 -17.58 -14.82
C PRO A 54 8.31 -17.55 -15.33
N SER A 55 8.65 -16.55 -16.15
CA SER A 55 10.03 -16.27 -16.53
C SER A 55 10.64 -15.25 -15.56
N ALA A 56 11.84 -15.57 -15.07
CA ALA A 56 12.56 -14.76 -14.10
C ALA A 56 11.79 -14.48 -12.78
N THR A 57 11.04 -15.46 -12.28
CA THR A 57 10.20 -15.36 -11.06
C THR A 57 10.93 -14.68 -9.90
N ARG A 58 12.13 -15.16 -9.53
CA ARG A 58 12.90 -14.59 -8.41
C ARG A 58 13.23 -13.11 -8.61
N GLN A 59 13.54 -12.70 -9.83
CA GLN A 59 13.84 -11.29 -10.13
C GLN A 59 12.58 -10.44 -9.99
N TRP A 60 11.43 -10.96 -10.44
CA TRP A 60 10.14 -10.30 -10.23
C TRP A 60 9.72 -10.26 -8.77
N THR A 61 10.04 -11.28 -7.97
CA THR A 61 9.82 -11.29 -6.52
C THR A 61 10.51 -10.09 -5.87
N TYR A 62 11.79 -9.83 -6.19
CA TYR A 62 12.50 -8.68 -5.65
C TYR A 62 11.98 -7.33 -6.18
N ARG A 63 11.58 -7.25 -7.46
CA ARG A 63 10.99 -6.03 -8.03
C ARG A 63 9.64 -5.68 -7.38
N ASN A 64 8.80 -6.68 -7.16
CA ASN A 64 7.54 -6.55 -6.45
C ASN A 64 7.77 -6.11 -5.01
N GLY A 65 8.70 -6.78 -4.31
CA GLY A 65 9.11 -6.41 -2.96
C GLY A 65 9.61 -4.96 -2.83
N PHE A 66 10.47 -4.53 -3.76
CA PHE A 66 10.94 -3.14 -3.81
C PHE A 66 9.79 -2.14 -3.99
N THR A 67 8.87 -2.46 -4.90
CA THR A 67 7.71 -1.60 -5.21
C THR A 67 6.78 -1.49 -4.01
N GLU A 68 6.44 -2.60 -3.36
CA GLU A 68 5.61 -2.64 -2.15
C GLU A 68 6.27 -1.91 -0.98
N LEU A 69 7.58 -2.06 -0.82
CA LEU A 69 8.35 -1.34 0.19
C LEU A 69 8.21 0.18 0.02
N LEU A 70 8.47 0.69 -1.19
CA LEU A 70 8.36 2.12 -1.48
C LEU A 70 6.93 2.64 -1.35
N LEU A 71 5.95 1.92 -1.88
CA LEU A 71 4.54 2.30 -1.79
C LEU A 71 4.06 2.31 -0.33
N GLY A 72 4.44 1.30 0.45
CA GLY A 72 4.12 1.21 1.87
C GLY A 72 4.67 2.41 2.66
N LEU A 73 5.94 2.74 2.46
CA LEU A 73 6.57 3.92 3.07
C LEU A 73 5.90 5.23 2.62
N ALA A 74 5.57 5.35 1.33
CA ALA A 74 4.87 6.52 0.79
C ALA A 74 3.47 6.69 1.39
N ILE A 75 2.72 5.61 1.63
CA ILE A 75 1.40 5.64 2.28
C ILE A 75 1.52 5.93 3.78
N ALA A 76 2.54 5.38 4.43
CA ALA A 76 2.80 5.58 5.84
C ALA A 76 3.13 7.05 6.16
N TYR A 77 3.84 7.73 5.26
CA TYR A 77 4.19 9.14 5.39
C TYR A 77 3.06 10.07 4.91
N ARG A 78 2.52 10.89 5.82
CA ARG A 78 1.31 11.71 5.59
C ARG A 78 1.40 12.62 4.35
N ARG A 79 2.58 13.14 4.03
CA ARG A 79 2.78 14.09 2.91
C ARG A 79 2.74 13.42 1.53
N THR A 80 3.08 12.15 1.45
CA THR A 80 3.13 11.37 0.20
C THR A 80 1.97 10.39 0.07
N ARG A 81 1.08 10.32 1.06
CA ARG A 81 0.06 9.28 1.17
C ARG A 81 -0.84 9.15 -0.05
N THR A 82 -1.32 10.28 -0.57
CA THR A 82 -2.20 10.27 -1.75
C THR A 82 -1.48 9.72 -2.97
N VAL A 83 -0.23 10.14 -3.19
CA VAL A 83 0.60 9.64 -4.28
C VAL A 83 0.88 8.14 -4.12
N GLY A 84 1.21 7.71 -2.90
CA GLY A 84 1.40 6.30 -2.57
C GLY A 84 0.15 5.45 -2.81
N ALA A 85 -1.04 5.95 -2.47
CA ALA A 85 -2.31 5.26 -2.70
C ALA A 85 -2.62 5.12 -4.20
N ILE A 86 -2.42 6.19 -4.98
CA ILE A 86 -2.57 6.15 -6.44
C ILE A 86 -1.58 5.16 -7.05
N GLY A 87 -0.32 5.19 -6.60
CA GLY A 87 0.71 4.25 -7.03
C GLY A 87 0.37 2.79 -6.70
N LEU A 88 -0.22 2.54 -5.54
CA LEU A 88 -0.68 1.21 -5.15
C LEU A 88 -1.82 0.72 -6.05
N ILE A 89 -2.80 1.57 -6.37
CA ILE A 89 -3.88 1.22 -7.30
C ILE A 89 -3.29 0.87 -8.68
N ALA A 90 -2.37 1.68 -9.20
CA ALA A 90 -1.71 1.43 -10.48
C ALA A 90 -0.91 0.11 -10.47
N TYR A 91 -0.18 -0.16 -9.38
CA TYR A 91 0.58 -1.39 -9.20
C TYR A 91 -0.33 -2.64 -9.16
N VAL A 92 -1.44 -2.58 -8.42
CA VAL A 92 -2.42 -3.68 -8.38
C VAL A 92 -3.05 -3.91 -9.76
N ALA A 93 -3.42 -2.85 -10.47
CA ALA A 93 -3.93 -2.96 -11.84
C ALA A 93 -2.90 -3.59 -12.79
N PHE A 94 -1.63 -3.20 -12.68
CA PHE A 94 -0.53 -3.82 -13.40
C PHE A 94 -0.42 -5.32 -13.11
N LEU A 95 -0.36 -5.73 -11.83
CA LEU A 95 -0.31 -7.15 -11.46
C LEU A 95 -1.51 -7.93 -12.00
N GLY A 96 -2.72 -7.37 -11.89
CA GLY A 96 -3.95 -7.98 -12.43
C GLY A 96 -3.88 -8.22 -13.93
N SER A 97 -3.39 -7.23 -14.70
CA SER A 97 -3.22 -7.38 -16.15
C SER A 97 -2.24 -8.49 -16.54
N ARG A 98 -1.21 -8.74 -15.71
CA ARG A 98 -0.22 -9.81 -15.91
C ARG A 98 -0.77 -11.21 -15.64
N VAL A 99 -1.85 -11.30 -14.85
CA VAL A 99 -2.58 -12.55 -14.60
C VAL A 99 -3.60 -12.79 -15.69
N VAL A 100 -4.43 -11.79 -16.03
CA VAL A 100 -5.49 -11.90 -17.05
C VAL A 100 -4.92 -12.09 -18.47
N GLY A 101 -3.78 -11.46 -18.78
CA GLY A 101 -3.13 -11.63 -20.09
C GLY A 101 -2.70 -13.06 -20.41
N ARG A 102 -2.60 -13.97 -19.41
CA ARG A 102 -2.33 -15.39 -19.65
C ARG A 102 -3.57 -16.22 -19.96
N THR A 103 -4.70 -15.92 -19.31
CA THR A 103 -5.94 -16.67 -19.55
C THR A 103 -6.58 -16.35 -20.90
N GLY A 104 -6.14 -15.25 -21.55
CA GLY A 104 -6.60 -14.85 -22.88
C GLY A 104 -5.81 -15.39 -24.07
N ASP A 105 -4.71 -16.14 -23.87
CA ASP A 105 -3.90 -16.69 -24.97
C ASP A 105 -4.02 -18.24 -25.06
N PRO A 106 -4.96 -18.77 -25.86
CA PRO A 106 -5.07 -20.20 -26.12
C PRO A 106 -3.93 -20.79 -27.00
N SER A 107 -2.92 -19.99 -27.38
CA SER A 107 -1.91 -20.36 -28.38
C SER A 107 -0.52 -20.70 -27.79
N GLY A 108 -0.33 -20.54 -26.47
CA GLY A 108 0.98 -20.62 -25.82
C GLY A 108 1.58 -22.03 -25.62
N ALA A 109 1.00 -23.09 -26.18
CA ALA A 109 1.48 -24.47 -26.02
C ALA A 109 2.66 -24.87 -26.95
N HIS A 110 3.19 -23.94 -27.75
CA HIS A 110 4.28 -24.23 -28.67
C HIS A 110 5.39 -23.17 -28.59
N SER A 111 6.35 -23.32 -27.68
CA SER A 111 7.79 -23.29 -27.99
C SER A 111 8.68 -23.29 -26.73
N ARG A 112 9.35 -24.44 -26.55
CA ARG A 112 10.66 -24.71 -25.92
C ARG A 112 10.86 -24.42 -24.43
#